data_AF-A0A4V6DA52-F1
#
_entry.id   AF-A0A4V6DA52-F1
#
_cell.length_a   1.000
_cell.length_b   1.000
_cell.length_c   1.000
_cell.angle_alpha   90.00
_cell.angle_beta   90.00
_cell.angle_gamma   90.00
#
_symmetry.space_group_name_H-M   'P 1'
#
loop_
_entity.id
_entity.type
_entity.pdbx_description
1 polymer ?
#
loop_
_entity_poly.entity_id
_entity_poly.type
_entity_poly.pdbx_seq_one_letter_code
_entity_poly.pdbx_strand_id
1 'polypeptide(L)'
;MASTAAALNNVALVAAVCAVLLHSSMGQQPMPTPNCPDHTGQQPVPPPPSTPIPALTPMVDCQSYCSSQCQSNCTANMGADLAECDTTYARNFNGCYGECTNRTCPGKSCVHSGCGLGNCYCQNANARSCCEECSNILSSTYIECRYIIERAEPFCMMTCMSGCKQNCTQG
;
A
#
# COMPACT_ATOMS: atom_id res chain seq x y z
N MET A 1 49.92 -4.17 7.18
CA MET A 1 48.78 -4.98 7.63
C MET A 1 47.55 -4.45 6.91
N ALA A 2 46.91 -5.29 6.09
CA ALA A 2 45.73 -4.94 5.31
C ALA A 2 44.48 -5.03 6.20
N SER A 3 43.56 -4.07 6.06
CA SER A 3 42.18 -4.20 6.57
C SER A 3 41.21 -3.81 5.45
N THR A 4 40.95 -4.79 4.59
CA THR A 4 39.79 -4.83 3.71
C THR A 4 38.69 -5.61 4.43
N ALA A 5 37.71 -4.93 5.03
CA ALA A 5 36.41 -5.53 5.38
C ALA A 5 35.45 -4.46 5.92
N ALA A 6 34.57 -3.94 5.06
CA ALA A 6 33.22 -3.46 5.41
C ALA A 6 32.55 -2.87 4.15
N ALA A 7 32.22 -3.70 3.17
CA ALA A 7 31.50 -3.24 1.97
C ALA A 7 30.43 -4.23 1.46
N LEU A 8 29.91 -5.10 2.32
CA LEU A 8 29.02 -6.20 1.89
C LEU A 8 27.61 -6.20 2.52
N ASN A 9 27.32 -5.33 3.49
CA ASN A 9 26.00 -5.38 4.15
C ASN A 9 24.91 -4.53 3.48
N ASN A 10 25.25 -3.47 2.75
CA ASN A 10 24.25 -2.59 2.13
C ASN A 10 23.63 -3.17 0.85
N VAL A 11 24.38 -3.95 0.07
CA VAL A 11 23.84 -4.55 -1.18
C VAL A 11 22.90 -5.72 -0.88
N ALA A 12 23.19 -6.49 0.17
CA ALA A 12 22.35 -7.61 0.58
C ALA A 12 20.99 -7.15 1.13
N LEU A 13 20.95 -6.03 1.86
CA LEU A 13 19.71 -5.45 2.39
C LEU A 13 18.82 -4.88 1.28
N VAL A 14 19.40 -4.21 0.29
CA VAL A 14 18.67 -3.69 -0.87
C VAL A 14 18.11 -4.82 -1.74
N ALA A 15 18.87 -5.89 -1.95
CA ALA A 15 18.39 -7.06 -2.70
C ALA A 15 17.23 -7.79 -2.00
N ALA A 16 17.24 -7.85 -0.66
CA ALA A 16 16.18 -8.49 0.12
C ALA A 16 14.84 -7.73 0.05
N VAL A 17 14.87 -6.39 0.11
CA VAL A 17 13.65 -5.56 0.00
C VAL A 17 13.05 -5.66 -1.41
N CYS A 18 13.88 -5.66 -2.46
CA CYS A 18 13.40 -5.89 -3.83
C CYS A 18 12.80 -7.29 -4.01
N ALA A 19 13.35 -8.33 -3.38
CA ALA A 19 12.82 -9.69 -3.47
C ALA A 19 11.45 -9.83 -2.79
N VAL A 20 11.21 -9.21 -1.64
CA VAL A 20 9.90 -9.30 -0.96
C VAL A 20 8.82 -8.58 -1.77
N LEU A 21 9.13 -7.45 -2.40
CA LEU A 21 8.18 -6.70 -3.25
C LEU A 21 7.82 -7.45 -4.55
N LEU A 22 8.70 -8.29 -5.09
CA LEU A 22 8.46 -9.04 -6.33
C LEU A 22 7.60 -10.31 -6.14
N HIS A 23 7.48 -10.85 -4.92
CA HIS A 23 6.75 -12.10 -4.68
C HIS A 23 5.24 -11.92 -4.46
N SER A 24 4.73 -10.70 -4.29
CA SER A 24 3.30 -10.45 -4.04
C SER A 24 2.41 -10.45 -5.29
N SER A 25 2.97 -10.73 -6.48
CA SER A 25 2.26 -10.61 -7.77
C SER A 25 1.90 -11.96 -8.43
N MET A 26 1.61 -13.00 -7.64
CA MET A 26 1.11 -14.29 -8.15
C MET A 26 0.05 -14.87 -7.20
N GLY A 27 -1.19 -14.39 -7.34
CA GLY A 27 -2.32 -14.88 -6.54
C GLY A 27 -3.65 -14.52 -7.20
N GLN A 28 -3.90 -15.01 -8.42
CA GLN A 28 -5.24 -15.00 -8.99
C GLN A 28 -6.11 -15.99 -8.20
N GLN A 29 -6.99 -15.49 -7.33
CA GLN A 29 -8.11 -16.28 -6.81
C GLN A 29 -9.24 -16.30 -7.85
N PRO A 30 -9.83 -17.47 -8.15
CA PRO A 30 -11.04 -17.56 -8.96
C PRO A 30 -12.22 -16.90 -8.25
N MET A 31 -12.98 -16.07 -8.95
CA MET A 31 -14.24 -15.51 -8.46
C MET A 31 -15.27 -16.62 -8.18
N PRO A 32 -16.07 -16.54 -7.11
CA PRO A 32 -17.22 -17.40 -6.89
C PRO A 32 -18.31 -17.14 -7.94
N THR A 33 -18.83 -18.23 -8.52
CA THR A 33 -19.94 -18.25 -9.46
C THR A 33 -21.25 -17.81 -8.75
N PRO A 34 -22.01 -16.84 -9.27
CA PRO A 34 -23.36 -16.57 -8.78
C PRO A 34 -24.31 -17.71 -9.20
N ASN A 35 -24.82 -18.46 -8.23
CA ASN A 35 -25.95 -19.36 -8.41
C ASN A 35 -27.22 -18.55 -8.71
N CYS A 36 -27.74 -18.63 -9.94
CA CYS A 36 -29.12 -18.24 -10.22
C CYS A 36 -30.06 -19.40 -9.88
N PRO A 37 -31.16 -19.18 -9.14
CA PRO A 37 -32.17 -20.21 -8.94
C PRO A 37 -32.91 -20.53 -10.24
N ASP A 38 -33.06 -21.83 -10.46
CA ASP A 38 -33.79 -22.50 -11.52
C ASP A 38 -35.28 -22.11 -11.52
N HIS A 39 -35.78 -21.56 -12.63
CA HIS A 39 -37.21 -21.31 -12.82
C HIS A 39 -37.80 -22.36 -13.76
N THR A 40 -38.22 -23.48 -13.18
CA THR A 40 -39.16 -24.41 -13.81
C THR A 40 -40.55 -23.77 -13.95
N GLY A 41 -40.97 -23.57 -15.20
CA GLY A 41 -42.34 -23.76 -15.69
C GLY A 41 -43.36 -22.65 -15.42
N GLN A 42 -43.69 -21.87 -16.45
CA GLN A 42 -45.07 -21.43 -16.70
C GLN A 42 -45.29 -20.96 -18.16
N GLN A 43 -46.54 -21.14 -18.58
CA GLN A 43 -47.15 -21.20 -19.90
C GLN A 43 -47.10 -19.88 -20.73
N PRO A 44 -47.25 -19.89 -22.08
CA PRO A 44 -47.18 -18.69 -22.90
C PRO A 44 -48.41 -17.80 -22.72
N VAL A 45 -48.21 -16.54 -22.34
CA VAL A 45 -49.22 -15.47 -22.36
C VAL A 45 -48.94 -14.56 -23.58
N PRO A 46 -49.96 -14.04 -24.31
CA PRO A 46 -49.75 -13.23 -25.51
C PRO A 46 -48.97 -11.94 -25.22
N PRO A 47 -48.16 -11.43 -26.18
CA PRO A 47 -47.37 -10.22 -25.98
C PRO A 47 -48.25 -8.96 -25.91
N PRO A 48 -48.07 -8.08 -24.90
CA PRO A 48 -48.70 -6.78 -24.88
C PRO A 48 -48.05 -5.81 -25.90
N PRO A 49 -48.74 -4.71 -26.26
CA PRO A 49 -48.29 -3.77 -27.29
C PRO A 49 -46.92 -3.16 -26.98
N SER A 50 -46.09 -3.05 -28.01
CA SER A 50 -44.72 -2.50 -27.95
C SER A 50 -44.71 -1.05 -27.43
N THR A 51 -44.42 -0.89 -26.15
CA THR A 51 -43.96 0.38 -25.59
C THR A 51 -42.57 0.67 -26.15
N PRO A 52 -42.25 1.88 -26.64
CA PRO A 52 -40.90 2.21 -27.06
C PRO A 52 -39.97 2.09 -25.86
N ILE A 53 -39.05 1.12 -25.90
CA ILE A 53 -37.94 1.04 -24.95
C ILE A 53 -37.11 2.31 -25.15
N PRO A 54 -36.91 3.16 -24.13
CA PRO A 54 -35.94 4.23 -24.22
C PRO A 54 -34.58 3.57 -24.47
N ALA A 55 -33.93 3.92 -25.58
CA ALA A 55 -32.59 3.47 -25.88
C ALA A 55 -31.70 3.79 -24.66
N LEU A 56 -31.25 2.76 -23.94
CA LEU A 56 -30.18 2.90 -22.97
C LEU A 56 -29.02 3.54 -23.72
N THR A 57 -28.65 4.76 -23.36
CA THR A 57 -27.39 5.38 -23.78
C THR A 57 -26.28 4.73 -22.94
N PRO A 58 -25.55 3.72 -23.43
CA PRO A 58 -24.73 2.85 -22.57
C PRO A 58 -23.39 3.47 -22.18
N MET A 59 -23.01 4.60 -22.79
CA MET A 59 -21.65 5.15 -22.68
C MET A 59 -21.49 6.12 -21.50
N VAL A 60 -22.55 6.80 -21.08
CA VAL A 60 -22.50 7.81 -20.01
C VAL A 60 -22.44 7.17 -18.62
N ASP A 61 -23.19 6.07 -18.41
CA ASP A 61 -23.15 5.30 -17.15
C ASP A 61 -21.80 4.61 -16.93
N CYS A 62 -21.22 4.07 -17.99
CA CYS A 62 -19.97 3.34 -17.92
C CYS A 62 -18.80 4.22 -17.44
N GLN A 63 -18.64 5.40 -18.03
CA GLN A 63 -17.54 6.29 -17.67
C GLN A 63 -17.70 6.85 -16.25
N SER A 64 -18.91 7.23 -15.86
CA SER A 64 -19.20 7.72 -14.50
C SER A 64 -18.95 6.63 -13.45
N TYR A 65 -19.46 5.43 -13.70
CA TYR A 65 -19.26 4.26 -12.83
C TYR A 65 -17.77 3.92 -12.67
N CYS A 66 -17.04 3.81 -13.78
CA CYS A 66 -15.62 3.51 -13.75
C CYS A 66 -14.81 4.59 -13.04
N SER A 67 -15.13 5.87 -13.26
CA SER A 67 -14.44 6.96 -12.56
C SER A 67 -14.62 6.87 -11.05
N SER A 68 -15.86 6.66 -10.59
CA SER A 68 -16.17 6.57 -9.15
C SER A 68 -15.49 5.36 -8.50
N GLN A 69 -15.58 4.18 -9.13
CA GLN A 69 -14.97 2.97 -8.61
C GLN A 69 -13.44 3.05 -8.59
N CYS A 70 -12.84 3.54 -9.67
CA CYS A 70 -11.39 3.68 -9.74
C CYS A 70 -10.86 4.69 -8.74
N GLN A 71 -11.54 5.81 -8.56
CA GLN A 71 -11.13 6.79 -7.56
C GLN A 71 -11.17 6.19 -6.15
N SER A 72 -12.27 5.54 -5.77
CA SER A 72 -12.38 4.89 -4.46
C SER A 72 -11.28 3.84 -4.24
N ASN A 73 -11.04 2.97 -5.22
CA ASN A 73 -10.03 1.92 -5.12
C ASN A 73 -8.61 2.48 -5.05
N CYS A 74 -8.29 3.46 -5.90
CA CYS A 74 -6.95 4.05 -5.93
C CYS A 74 -6.65 4.83 -4.64
N THR A 75 -7.63 5.57 -4.11
CA THR A 75 -7.47 6.25 -2.81
C THR A 75 -7.27 5.24 -1.67
N ALA A 76 -8.04 4.14 -1.66
CA ALA A 76 -7.90 3.11 -0.64
C ALA A 76 -6.53 2.41 -0.71
N ASN A 77 -6.07 2.03 -1.90
CA ASN A 77 -4.76 1.41 -2.11
C ASN A 77 -3.63 2.35 -1.70
N MET A 78 -3.67 3.60 -2.14
CA MET A 78 -2.68 4.61 -1.76
C MET A 78 -2.63 4.80 -0.23
N GLY A 79 -3.78 4.83 0.43
CA GLY A 79 -3.86 4.89 1.90
C GLY A 79 -3.24 3.67 2.59
N ALA A 80 -3.48 2.47 2.07
CA ALA A 80 -2.88 1.24 2.58
C ALA A 80 -1.36 1.23 2.39
N ASP A 81 -0.87 1.63 1.23
CA ASP A 81 0.56 1.67 0.90
C ASP A 81 1.30 2.72 1.76
N LEU A 82 0.69 3.89 2.00
CA LEU A 82 1.24 4.89 2.91
C LEU A 82 1.31 4.37 4.36
N ALA A 83 0.27 3.67 4.82
CA ALA A 83 0.26 3.06 6.14
C ALA A 83 1.35 1.97 6.28
N GLU A 84 1.68 1.28 5.19
CA GLU A 84 2.81 0.34 5.15
C GLU A 84 4.16 1.05 5.28
N CYS A 85 4.36 2.19 4.59
CA CYS A 85 5.54 3.03 4.78
C CYS A 85 5.72 3.45 6.25
N ASP A 86 4.64 3.92 6.89
CA ASP A 86 4.64 4.33 8.30
C ASP A 86 4.99 3.16 9.23
N THR A 87 4.33 2.02 9.03
CA THR A 87 4.54 0.81 9.84
C THR A 87 5.97 0.29 9.70
N THR A 88 6.52 0.32 8.49
CA THR A 88 7.88 -0.12 8.21
C THR A 88 8.91 0.80 8.86
N TYR A 89 8.73 2.12 8.74
CA TYR A 89 9.59 3.07 9.44
C TYR A 89 9.53 2.87 10.95
N ALA A 90 8.32 2.76 11.53
CA ALA A 90 8.15 2.54 12.97
C ALA A 90 8.88 1.28 13.46
N ARG A 91 8.72 0.17 12.74
CA ARG A 91 9.38 -1.11 13.07
C ARG A 91 10.91 -0.97 13.05
N ASN A 92 11.45 -0.41 11.97
CA ASN A 92 12.90 -0.27 11.80
C ASN A 92 13.48 0.72 12.80
N PHE A 93 12.78 1.82 13.07
CA PHE A 93 13.17 2.81 14.05
C PHE A 93 13.23 2.20 15.45
N ASN A 94 12.17 1.49 15.86
CA ASN A 94 12.13 0.83 17.17
C ASN A 94 13.25 -0.22 17.33
N GLY A 95 13.56 -0.96 16.26
CA GLY A 95 14.70 -1.89 16.24
C GLY A 95 16.04 -1.18 16.44
N CYS A 96 16.31 -0.16 15.62
CA CYS A 96 17.54 0.64 15.69
C CYS A 96 17.69 1.33 17.06
N TYR A 97 16.61 1.97 17.54
CA TYR A 97 16.61 2.69 18.81
C TYR A 97 16.80 1.76 20.00
N GLY A 98 16.11 0.60 20.01
CA GLY A 98 16.27 -0.42 21.04
C GLY A 98 17.70 -0.96 21.09
N GLU A 99 18.31 -1.25 19.93
CA GLU A 99 19.68 -1.71 19.86
C GLU A 99 20.68 -0.64 20.32
N CYS A 100 20.53 0.60 19.86
CA CYS A 100 21.40 1.71 20.24
C CYS A 100 21.33 1.99 21.74
N THR A 101 20.13 2.08 22.31
CA THR A 101 19.95 2.36 23.74
C THR A 101 20.49 1.22 24.62
N ASN A 102 20.35 -0.03 24.19
CA ASN A 102 20.93 -1.18 24.89
C ASN A 102 22.46 -1.14 24.94
N ARG A 103 23.11 -0.65 23.88
CA ARG A 103 24.57 -0.51 23.81
C ARG A 103 25.10 0.73 24.55
N THR A 104 24.39 1.85 24.44
CA THR A 104 24.87 3.17 24.89
C THR A 104 24.45 3.50 26.33
N CYS A 105 23.42 2.84 26.87
CA CYS A 105 22.96 3.01 28.25
C CYS A 105 22.91 1.70 29.06
N PRO A 106 23.99 0.90 29.13
CA PRO A 106 23.99 -0.31 29.94
C PRO A 106 23.81 0.06 31.42
N GLY A 107 22.75 -0.45 32.05
CA GLY A 107 22.46 -0.20 33.47
C GLY A 107 21.88 1.18 33.81
N LYS A 108 21.68 2.07 32.83
CA LYS A 108 20.88 3.30 33.01
C LYS A 108 19.56 3.15 32.30
N SER A 109 18.47 3.53 32.95
CA SER A 109 17.15 3.42 32.34
C SER A 109 16.95 4.55 31.32
N CYS A 110 16.93 4.20 30.03
CA CYS A 110 16.28 5.03 29.01
C CYS A 110 14.74 4.95 29.09
N VAL A 111 14.19 4.26 30.11
CA VAL A 111 12.77 3.88 30.28
C VAL A 111 11.80 5.07 30.24
N HIS A 112 12.26 6.30 30.51
CA HIS A 112 11.45 7.53 30.46
C HIS A 112 11.77 8.43 29.25
N SER A 113 12.57 7.95 28.31
CA SER A 113 12.99 8.69 27.12
C SER A 113 11.95 8.43 26.03
N GLY A 114 10.90 9.26 25.98
CA GLY A 114 9.82 9.16 25.00
C GLY A 114 10.23 9.61 23.60
N CYS A 115 11.20 8.92 22.99
CA CYS A 115 11.59 9.17 21.61
C CYS A 115 10.61 8.43 20.69
N GLY A 116 10.05 9.15 19.72
CA GLY A 116 9.05 8.65 18.80
C GLY A 116 9.35 9.01 17.35
N LEU A 117 8.49 8.52 16.48
CA LEU A 117 8.53 8.75 15.04
C LEU A 117 8.54 10.26 14.74
N GLY A 118 9.66 10.76 14.23
CA GLY A 118 9.84 12.18 13.90
C GLY A 118 10.06 13.12 15.09
N ASN A 119 10.22 12.61 16.31
CA ASN A 119 10.45 13.43 17.50
C ASN A 119 11.40 12.77 18.51
N CYS A 120 12.57 13.39 18.68
CA CYS A 120 13.61 12.93 19.59
C CYS A 120 13.67 13.70 20.92
N TYR A 121 12.56 14.28 21.41
CA TYR A 121 12.54 14.92 22.71
C TYR A 121 12.71 13.91 23.85
N CYS A 122 13.98 13.66 24.19
CA CYS A 122 14.42 12.75 25.22
C CYS A 122 15.23 13.50 26.28
N GLN A 123 14.88 13.30 27.57
CA GLN A 123 15.60 13.89 28.70
C GLN A 123 17.04 13.35 28.79
N ASN A 124 17.22 12.06 28.47
CA ASN A 124 18.52 11.43 28.42
C ASN A 124 19.24 11.77 27.10
N ALA A 125 20.44 12.35 27.19
CA ALA A 125 21.22 12.77 26.02
C ALA A 125 21.62 11.60 25.11
N ASN A 126 21.99 10.45 25.68
CA ASN A 126 22.33 9.26 24.90
C ASN A 126 21.11 8.71 24.15
N ALA A 127 19.95 8.69 24.81
CA ALA A 127 18.70 8.29 24.18
C ALA A 127 18.31 9.24 23.03
N ARG A 128 18.54 10.54 23.22
CA ARG A 128 18.33 11.56 22.18
C ARG A 128 19.23 11.32 20.97
N SER A 129 20.54 11.14 21.19
CA SER A 129 21.48 10.84 20.10
C SER A 129 21.12 9.55 19.35
N CYS A 130 20.73 8.48 20.06
CA CYS A 130 20.24 7.27 19.41
C CYS A 130 19.00 7.53 18.54
N CYS A 131 18.06 8.33 19.01
CA CYS A 131 16.88 8.68 18.23
C CYS A 131 17.23 9.52 16.99
N GLU A 132 18.10 10.53 17.13
CA GLU A 132 18.52 11.39 16.02
C GLU A 132 19.24 10.57 14.95
N GLU A 133 20.16 9.69 15.36
CA GLU A 133 20.89 8.80 14.46
C GLU A 133 19.96 7.83 13.72
N CYS A 134 19.13 7.09 14.45
CA CYS A 134 18.17 6.16 13.85
C CYS A 134 17.15 6.87 12.94
N SER A 135 16.67 8.05 13.34
CA SER A 135 15.75 8.84 12.54
C SER A 135 16.41 9.30 11.24
N ASN A 136 17.65 9.77 11.31
CA ASN A 136 18.40 10.22 10.14
C ASN A 136 18.60 9.09 9.13
N ILE A 137 19.10 7.93 9.59
CA ILE A 137 19.34 6.74 8.76
C ILE A 137 18.07 6.32 8.02
N LEU A 138 16.93 6.31 8.70
CA LEU A 138 15.66 5.80 8.14
C LEU A 138 14.87 6.86 7.37
N SER A 139 15.15 8.14 7.57
CA SER A 139 14.38 9.26 6.98
C SER A 139 14.36 9.20 5.46
N SER A 140 15.51 8.94 4.82
CA SER A 140 15.62 8.89 3.36
C SER A 140 14.69 7.83 2.76
N THR A 141 14.75 6.61 3.29
CA THR A 141 13.94 5.49 2.78
C THR A 141 12.46 5.71 3.00
N TYR A 142 12.07 6.31 4.12
CA TYR A 142 10.67 6.62 4.40
C TYR A 142 10.12 7.72 3.49
N ILE A 143 10.89 8.79 3.29
CA ILE A 143 10.53 9.87 2.36
C ILE A 143 10.38 9.32 0.95
N GLU A 144 11.31 8.47 0.51
CA GLU A 144 11.27 7.83 -0.80
C GLU A 144 10.04 6.91 -0.96
N CYS A 145 9.76 6.07 0.04
CA CYS A 145 8.57 5.20 0.07
C CYS A 145 7.30 6.01 -0.17
N ARG A 146 7.09 7.06 0.63
CA ARG A 146 5.92 7.92 0.50
C ARG A 146 5.86 8.64 -0.83
N TYR A 147 6.99 9.18 -1.29
CA TYR A 147 7.08 9.90 -2.56
C TYR A 147 6.66 9.03 -3.76
N ILE A 148 7.07 7.76 -3.77
CA ILE A 148 6.70 6.81 -4.84
C ILE A 148 5.18 6.58 -4.82
N ILE A 149 4.60 6.34 -3.65
CA ILE A 149 3.17 6.07 -3.49
C ILE A 149 2.32 7.29 -3.84
N GLU A 150 2.69 8.48 -3.36
CA GLU A 150 1.99 9.73 -3.68
C GLU A 150 2.05 10.07 -5.18
N ARG A 151 3.09 9.62 -5.89
CA ARG A 151 3.18 9.75 -7.36
C ARG A 151 2.46 8.66 -8.14
N ALA A 152 2.05 7.57 -7.50
CA ALA A 152 1.41 6.44 -8.16
C ALA A 152 -0.09 6.67 -8.44
N GLU A 153 -0.75 7.63 -7.76
CA GLU A 153 -2.18 7.93 -7.92
C GLU A 153 -2.63 8.09 -9.39
N PRO A 154 -2.00 8.93 -10.24
CA PRO A 154 -2.42 9.09 -11.63
C PRO A 154 -2.24 7.80 -12.45
N PHE A 155 -1.24 6.98 -12.14
CA PHE A 155 -1.01 5.70 -12.80
C PHE A 155 -2.05 4.65 -12.39
N CYS A 156 -2.47 4.66 -11.12
CA CYS A 156 -3.56 3.83 -10.63
C CYS A 156 -4.86 4.17 -11.37
N MET A 157 -5.20 5.46 -11.45
CA MET A 157 -6.42 5.91 -12.14
C MET A 157 -6.42 5.53 -13.62
N MET A 158 -5.30 5.72 -14.32
CA MET A 158 -5.18 5.37 -15.73
C MET A 158 -5.37 3.86 -15.97
N THR A 159 -4.67 3.03 -15.19
CA THR A 159 -4.74 1.56 -15.29
C THR A 159 -6.13 1.05 -14.97
N CYS A 160 -6.72 1.55 -13.87
CA CYS A 160 -8.05 1.14 -13.44
C CYS A 160 -9.12 1.56 -14.46
N MET A 161 -9.07 2.81 -14.97
CA MET A 161 -10.05 3.28 -15.96
C MET A 161 -9.99 2.47 -17.25
N SER A 162 -8.79 2.10 -17.71
CA SER A 162 -8.62 1.26 -18.90
C SER A 162 -9.26 -0.12 -18.70
N GLY A 163 -8.94 -0.79 -17.60
CA GLY A 163 -9.51 -2.11 -17.27
C GLY A 163 -11.03 -2.07 -17.06
N CYS A 164 -11.53 -1.07 -16.34
CA CYS A 164 -12.96 -0.92 -16.09
C CYS A 164 -13.74 -0.68 -17.39
N LYS A 165 -13.24 0.19 -18.27
CA LYS A 165 -13.88 0.46 -19.57
C LYS A 165 -13.98 -0.80 -20.43
N GLN A 166 -12.92 -1.61 -20.49
CA GLN A 166 -12.94 -2.87 -21.25
C GLN A 166 -14.02 -3.84 -20.76
N ASN A 167 -14.14 -4.01 -19.44
CA ASN A 167 -15.14 -4.89 -18.84
C ASN A 167 -16.57 -4.38 -19.05
N CYS A 168 -16.74 -3.07 -19.05
CA CYS A 168 -18.02 -2.41 -19.19
C CYS A 168 -18.57 -2.42 -20.63
N THR A 169 -17.70 -2.47 -21.64
CA THR A 169 -18.11 -2.61 -23.06
C THR A 169 -18.35 -4.06 -23.51
N GLN A 170 -17.97 -5.05 -22.71
CA GLN A 170 -18.12 -6.48 -23.02
C GLN A 170 -19.31 -7.13 -22.29
N GLY A 171 -20.07 -6.36 -21.51
CA GLY A 171 -21.26 -6.80 -20.77
C GLY A 171 -22.56 -6.56 -21.51
#